data_AF-A0A1Z4LSC9-F1
#
_entry.id   AF-A0A1Z4LSC9-F1
#
_cell.length_a   1.000
_cell.length_b   1.000
_cell.length_c   1.000
_cell.angle_alpha   90.00
_cell.angle_beta   90.00
_cell.angle_gamma   90.00
#
_symmetry.space_group_name_H-M   'P 1'
#
loop_
_entity.id
_entity.type
_entity.pdbx_description
1 polymer ?
#
loop_
_entity_poly.entity_id
_entity_poly.type
_entity_poly.pdbx_seq_one_letter_code
_entity_poly.pdbx_strand_id
1 'polypeptide(L)'
;MAEKCLRCFVSNVLKESCILLEQKFSEKHYLYSTELLPLVLDTTHSNQGSESLTTYILSTFNPDKSNLSTWVTVIFKSCNAVKQSLKEHGIVQSVNCTILRYTTHTRLKRVLSSLQLTSIEIAKAVKLFDSFHPVYCTQLSKHRKAKPDSKFNIAFIKQLRCSD
;
A
#
# COMPACT_ATOMS: atom_id res chain seq x y z
N MET A 1 23.24 -7.33 -22.20
CA MET A 1 23.69 -6.14 -21.45
C MET A 1 22.52 -5.36 -20.84
N ALA A 2 21.47 -5.06 -21.63
CA ALA A 2 20.28 -4.32 -21.17
C ALA A 2 19.62 -4.91 -19.89
N GLU A 3 19.48 -6.23 -19.82
CA GLU A 3 18.88 -6.90 -18.65
C GLU A 3 19.68 -6.66 -17.35
N LYS A 4 21.02 -6.69 -17.41
CA LYS A 4 21.86 -6.41 -16.24
C LYS A 4 21.71 -4.97 -15.76
N CYS A 5 21.62 -4.02 -16.69
CA CYS A 5 21.36 -2.61 -16.35
C CYS A 5 19.97 -2.41 -15.73
N LEU A 6 18.95 -3.09 -16.26
CA LEU A 6 17.60 -3.06 -15.71
C LEU A 6 17.53 -3.66 -14.31
N ARG A 7 18.18 -4.80 -14.08
CA ARG A 7 18.29 -5.40 -12.75
C ARG A 7 18.99 -4.47 -11.76
N CYS A 8 20.10 -3.84 -12.17
CA CYS A 8 20.80 -2.85 -11.35
C CYS A 8 19.91 -1.64 -11.01
N PHE A 9 19.18 -1.11 -11.99
CA PHE A 9 18.24 -0.02 -11.78
C PHE A 9 17.13 -0.41 -10.78
N VAL A 10 16.52 -1.58 -10.95
CA VAL A 10 15.49 -2.10 -10.04
C VAL A 10 16.04 -2.24 -8.61
N SER A 11 17.23 -2.84 -8.44
CA SER A 11 17.88 -2.95 -7.13
C SER A 11 18.13 -1.59 -6.49
N ASN A 12 18.54 -0.59 -7.28
CA ASN A 12 18.73 0.76 -6.77
C ASN A 12 17.41 1.40 -6.32
N VAL A 13 16.34 1.27 -7.12
CA VAL A 13 15.01 1.79 -6.75
C VAL A 13 14.46 1.10 -5.49
N LEU A 14 14.72 -0.20 -5.32
CA LEU A 14 14.36 -0.95 -4.12
C LEU A 14 15.14 -0.44 -2.90
N LYS A 15 16.45 -0.22 -3.04
CA LYS A 15 17.29 0.35 -1.98
C LYS A 15 16.80 1.71 -1.53
N GLU A 16 16.55 2.63 -2.46
CA GLU A 16 16.00 3.96 -2.15
C GLU A 16 14.64 3.84 -1.47
N SER A 17 13.79 2.89 -1.88
CA SER A 17 12.49 2.65 -1.25
C SER A 17 12.61 2.17 0.21
N CYS A 18 13.63 1.36 0.53
CA CYS A 18 13.93 0.94 1.90
C CYS A 18 14.41 2.12 2.76
N ILE A 19 15.31 2.95 2.23
CA ILE A 19 15.83 4.14 2.92
C ILE A 19 14.70 5.14 3.21
N LEU A 20 13.79 5.36 2.25
CA LEU A 20 12.63 6.23 2.45
C LEU A 20 11.66 5.69 3.51
N LEU A 21 11.54 4.36 3.65
CA LEU A 21 10.75 3.77 4.73
C LEU A 21 11.42 3.95 6.09
N GLU A 22 12.73 3.74 6.17
CA GLU A 22 13.51 4.02 7.38
C GLU A 22 13.33 5.48 7.80
N GLN A 23 13.59 6.45 6.92
CA GLN A 23 13.42 7.88 7.24
C GLN A 23 12.01 8.23 7.72
N LYS A 24 10.99 7.52 7.23
CA LYS A 24 9.59 7.80 7.58
C LYS A 24 9.16 7.18 8.91
N PHE A 25 9.79 6.08 9.34
CA PHE A 25 9.34 5.30 10.49
C PHE A 25 10.42 5.06 11.56
N SER A 26 11.66 5.51 11.34
CA SER A 26 12.81 5.32 12.23
C SER A 26 12.56 5.87 13.63
N GLU A 27 11.95 7.06 13.73
CA GLU A 27 11.76 7.75 15.02
C GLU A 27 10.82 7.01 15.98
N LYS A 28 9.90 6.18 15.46
CA LYS A 28 8.81 5.60 16.27
C LYS A 28 8.79 4.08 16.31
N HIS A 29 9.37 3.42 15.30
CA HIS A 29 9.22 1.98 15.09
C HIS A 29 10.54 1.22 14.96
N TYR A 30 11.69 1.90 15.08
CA TYR A 30 13.03 1.30 14.99
C TYR A 30 13.19 0.40 13.76
N LEU A 31 12.70 0.86 12.62
CA LEU A 31 12.79 0.17 11.34
C LEU A 31 14.04 0.62 10.61
N TYR A 32 14.97 -0.31 10.34
CA TYR A 32 16.22 0.00 9.64
C TYR A 32 16.24 -0.59 8.22
N SER A 33 16.79 0.16 7.27
CA SER A 33 16.94 -0.34 5.89
C SER A 33 17.81 -1.58 5.79
N THR A 34 18.73 -1.79 6.74
CA THR A 34 19.60 -2.97 6.85
C THR A 34 18.83 -4.27 7.10
N GLU A 35 17.67 -4.21 7.74
CA GLU A 35 16.79 -5.36 7.98
C GLU A 35 15.85 -5.61 6.80
N LEU A 36 15.48 -4.54 6.08
CA LEU A 36 14.54 -4.60 4.97
C LEU A 36 15.21 -5.00 3.64
N LEU A 37 16.46 -4.60 3.43
CA LEU A 37 17.23 -4.86 2.20
C LEU A 37 17.40 -6.36 1.91
N PRO A 38 17.80 -7.22 2.87
CA PRO A 38 17.90 -8.66 2.64
C PRO A 38 16.56 -9.29 2.24
N LEU A 39 15.46 -8.79 2.81
CA LEU A 39 14.11 -9.29 2.50
C LEU A 39 13.67 -9.00 1.05
N VAL A 40 14.32 -8.04 0.40
CA VAL A 40 13.89 -7.47 -0.89
C VAL A 40 14.86 -7.82 -2.00
N LEU A 41 16.16 -7.92 -1.67
CA LEU A 41 17.23 -8.23 -2.61
C LEU A 41 17.61 -9.71 -2.63
N ASP A 42 17.52 -10.41 -1.49
CA ASP A 42 17.99 -11.79 -1.32
C ASP A 42 16.87 -12.85 -1.23
N THR A 43 15.60 -12.44 -1.18
CA THR A 43 14.53 -13.44 -1.05
C THR A 43 14.27 -14.15 -2.37
N THR A 44 14.73 -15.39 -2.44
CA THR A 44 14.05 -16.44 -3.20
C THR A 44 12.62 -16.50 -2.68
N HIS A 45 11.65 -16.01 -3.46
CA HIS A 45 10.26 -15.97 -3.03
C HIS A 45 9.70 -17.40 -3.00
N SER A 46 9.87 -18.10 -1.88
CA SER A 46 9.53 -19.51 -1.70
C SER A 46 8.04 -19.83 -1.66
N ASN A 47 7.16 -18.96 -2.15
CA ASN A 47 5.74 -19.31 -2.34
C ASN A 47 5.26 -19.32 -3.79
N GLN A 48 6.06 -18.91 -4.79
CA GLN A 48 5.70 -19.05 -6.22
C GLN A 48 6.88 -19.30 -7.18
N GLY A 49 7.91 -20.03 -6.74
CA GLY A 49 8.98 -20.49 -7.62
C GLY A 49 10.25 -19.64 -7.53
N SER A 50 11.33 -20.26 -7.97
CA SER A 50 12.75 -19.96 -7.75
C SER A 50 13.29 -18.63 -8.34
N GLU A 51 12.49 -17.56 -8.38
CA GLU A 51 12.89 -16.30 -8.99
C GLU A 51 13.01 -15.15 -7.99
N SER A 52 14.08 -14.35 -8.13
CA SER A 52 14.32 -13.15 -7.33
C SER A 52 13.25 -12.08 -7.57
N LEU A 53 12.99 -11.21 -6.58
CA LEU A 53 12.05 -10.09 -6.71
C LEU A 53 12.32 -9.25 -7.97
N THR A 54 13.60 -9.03 -8.27
CA THR A 54 14.07 -8.27 -9.42
C THR A 54 13.66 -8.94 -10.73
N THR A 55 13.79 -10.27 -10.83
CA THR A 55 13.34 -11.04 -12.00
C THR A 55 11.82 -10.94 -12.15
N TYR A 56 11.09 -11.07 -11.05
CA TYR A 56 9.63 -10.96 -11.04
C TYR A 56 9.13 -9.56 -11.44
N ILE A 57 9.81 -8.50 -10.98
CA ILE A 57 9.49 -7.11 -11.37
C ILE A 57 9.65 -6.93 -12.87
N LEU A 58 10.75 -7.44 -13.45
CA LEU A 58 11.01 -7.29 -14.88
C LEU A 58 10.08 -8.16 -15.73
N SER A 59 9.72 -9.36 -15.30
CA SER A 59 8.81 -10.25 -16.03
C SER A 59 7.35 -9.77 -16.03
N THR A 60 6.96 -8.99 -15.03
CA THR A 60 5.60 -8.44 -14.91
C THR A 60 5.46 -6.98 -15.34
N PHE A 61 6.57 -6.32 -15.68
CA PHE A 61 6.58 -4.93 -16.07
C PHE A 61 5.84 -4.71 -17.40
N ASN A 62 4.93 -3.74 -17.41
CA ASN A 62 4.24 -3.29 -18.61
C ASN A 62 4.47 -1.78 -18.80
N PRO A 63 5.19 -1.36 -19.87
CA PRO A 63 5.53 0.04 -20.11
C PRO A 63 4.33 0.93 -20.42
N ASP A 64 3.24 0.38 -20.96
CA ASP A 64 2.03 1.15 -21.30
C ASP A 64 1.24 1.57 -20.05
N LYS A 65 1.47 0.91 -18.91
CA LYS A 65 0.72 1.15 -17.67
C LYS A 65 1.43 2.10 -16.71
N SER A 66 2.76 2.06 -16.65
CA SER A 66 3.57 2.88 -15.74
C SER A 66 5.05 2.85 -16.10
N ASN A 67 5.82 3.82 -15.62
CA ASN A 67 7.28 3.73 -15.66
C ASN A 67 7.80 2.62 -14.72
N LEU A 68 9.03 2.17 -14.97
CA LEU A 68 9.62 1.04 -14.24
C LEU A 68 9.82 1.34 -12.74
N SER A 69 10.23 2.56 -12.37
CA SER A 69 10.41 2.92 -10.96
C SER A 69 9.10 2.88 -10.17
N THR A 70 8.01 3.40 -10.74
CA THR A 70 6.66 3.31 -10.14
C THR A 70 6.23 1.86 -9.98
N TRP A 71 6.46 1.03 -11.00
CA TRP A 71 6.15 -0.39 -10.95
C TRP A 71 6.92 -1.10 -9.84
N VAL A 72 8.24 -0.85 -9.73
CA VAL A 72 9.10 -1.37 -8.66
C VAL A 72 8.54 -1.00 -7.28
N THR A 73 8.21 0.28 -7.05
CA THR A 73 7.67 0.74 -5.77
C THR A 73 6.33 0.08 -5.44
N VAL A 74 5.48 -0.15 -6.43
CA VAL A 74 4.20 -0.85 -6.24
C VAL A 74 4.42 -2.31 -5.83
N ILE A 75 5.30 -3.02 -6.52
CA ILE A 75 5.63 -4.42 -6.21
C ILE A 75 6.30 -4.52 -4.83
N PHE A 76 7.24 -3.62 -4.52
CA PHE A 76 7.89 -3.51 -3.21
C PHE A 76 6.89 -3.36 -2.07
N LYS A 77 5.97 -2.39 -2.16
CA LYS A 77 4.90 -2.18 -1.17
C LYS A 77 3.93 -3.36 -1.06
N SER A 78 3.87 -4.18 -2.10
CA SER A 78 2.98 -5.33 -2.19
C SER A 78 3.61 -6.61 -1.64
N CYS A 79 4.94 -6.66 -1.54
CA CYS A 79 5.72 -7.82 -1.12
C CYS A 79 5.32 -8.29 0.29
N ASN A 80 5.04 -9.58 0.43
CA ASN A 80 4.58 -10.16 1.69
C ASN A 80 5.67 -10.11 2.77
N ALA A 81 6.93 -10.35 2.41
CA ALA A 81 8.06 -10.26 3.34
C ALA A 81 8.20 -8.85 3.92
N VAL A 82 8.10 -7.81 3.07
CA VAL A 82 8.12 -6.41 3.50
C VAL A 82 6.92 -6.09 4.39
N LYS A 83 5.70 -6.53 4.02
CA LYS A 83 4.50 -6.32 4.84
C LYS A 83 4.58 -7.00 6.20
N GLN A 84 5.14 -8.20 6.24
CA GLN A 84 5.29 -8.98 7.46
C GLN A 84 6.31 -8.32 8.39
N SER A 85 7.46 -7.90 7.87
CA SER A 85 8.45 -7.12 8.62
C SER A 85 7.86 -5.81 9.14
N LEU A 86 7.18 -5.03 8.30
CA LEU A 86 6.49 -3.81 8.76
C LEU A 86 5.50 -4.10 9.89
N LYS A 87 4.76 -5.20 9.82
CA LYS A 87 3.83 -5.62 10.87
C LYS A 87 4.53 -5.97 12.18
N GLU A 88 5.70 -6.62 12.13
CA GLU A 88 6.52 -6.96 13.30
C GLU A 88 7.02 -5.70 14.03
N HIS A 89 7.33 -4.63 13.30
CA HIS A 89 7.64 -3.31 13.86
C HIS A 89 6.39 -2.49 14.27
N GLY A 90 5.19 -3.09 14.22
CA GLY A 90 3.94 -2.42 14.58
C GLY A 90 3.42 -1.43 13.52
N ILE A 91 4.01 -1.42 12.32
CA ILE A 91 3.60 -0.58 11.19
C ILE A 91 2.57 -1.35 10.37
N VAL A 92 1.29 -1.09 10.63
CA VAL A 92 0.21 -1.64 9.81
C VAL A 92 -0.03 -0.72 8.61
N GLN A 93 0.18 -1.25 7.39
CA GLN A 93 -0.24 -0.58 6.16
C GLN A 93 -1.78 -0.60 6.06
N SER A 94 -2.48 0.24 6.83
CA SER A 94 -3.91 0.44 6.65
C SER A 94 -4.10 1.30 5.40
N VAL A 95 -4.54 0.68 4.30
CA VAL A 95 -5.09 1.45 3.18
C VAL A 95 -6.20 2.34 3.75
N ASN A 96 -6.22 3.64 3.41
CA ASN A 96 -7.26 4.60 3.86
C ASN A 96 -8.69 4.06 3.66
N CYS A 97 -8.87 3.17 2.69
CA CYS A 97 -10.11 2.46 2.40
C CYS A 97 -10.59 1.53 3.51
N THR A 98 -9.64 0.94 4.22
CA THR A 98 -9.88 0.00 5.31
C THR A 98 -10.42 0.74 6.54
N ILE A 99 -9.98 1.99 6.75
CA ILE A 99 -10.51 2.87 7.79
C ILE A 99 -11.99 3.12 7.50
N LEU A 100 -12.31 3.67 6.32
CA LEU A 100 -13.69 3.94 5.93
C LEU A 100 -14.57 2.70 5.98
N ARG A 101 -14.07 1.53 5.56
CA ARG A 101 -14.81 0.26 5.57
C ARG A 101 -15.13 -0.25 6.98
N TYR A 102 -14.23 -0.09 7.95
CA TYR A 102 -14.43 -0.57 9.32
C TYR A 102 -14.88 0.53 10.28
N THR A 103 -15.15 1.72 9.78
CA THR A 103 -15.77 2.79 10.56
C THR A 103 -17.23 2.45 10.82
N THR A 104 -17.61 2.45 12.10
CA THR A 104 -19.00 2.37 12.54
C THR A 104 -19.50 3.75 12.93
N HIS A 105 -20.82 3.95 12.98
CA HIS A 105 -21.42 5.21 13.44
C HIS A 105 -20.91 5.62 14.82
N THR A 106 -20.76 4.66 15.73
CA THR A 106 -20.24 4.88 17.09
C THR A 106 -18.80 5.39 17.05
N ARG A 107 -17.96 4.80 16.20
CA ARG A 107 -16.57 5.22 16.04
C ARG A 107 -16.46 6.58 15.36
N LEU A 108 -17.28 6.83 14.34
CA LEU A 108 -17.37 8.12 13.65
C LEU A 108 -17.79 9.23 14.61
N LYS A 109 -18.91 9.05 15.34
CA LYS A 109 -19.38 10.00 16.34
C LYS A 109 -18.31 10.28 17.40
N ARG A 110 -17.66 9.24 17.93
CA ARG A 110 -16.58 9.39 18.93
C ARG A 110 -15.42 10.25 18.41
N VAL A 111 -14.97 9.99 17.18
CA VAL A 111 -13.88 10.77 16.56
C VAL A 111 -14.31 12.21 16.30
N LEU A 112 -15.49 12.42 15.73
CA LEU A 112 -15.98 13.78 15.47
C LEU A 112 -16.22 14.58 16.77
N SER A 113 -16.70 13.93 17.83
CA SER A 113 -16.81 14.54 19.16
C SER A 113 -15.44 14.89 19.76
N SER A 114 -14.41 14.08 19.52
CA SER A 114 -13.04 14.39 19.97
C SER A 114 -12.43 15.60 19.25
N LEU A 115 -12.98 15.97 18.08
CA LEU A 115 -12.59 17.15 17.31
C LEU A 115 -13.42 18.40 17.67
N GLN A 116 -14.17 18.35 18.79
CA GLN A 116 -15.00 19.46 19.30
C GLN A 116 -16.08 19.96 18.31
N LEU A 117 -16.53 19.11 17.38
CA LEU A 117 -17.64 19.42 16.47
C LEU A 117 -18.98 19.50 17.22
N THR A 118 -19.86 20.39 16.77
CA THR A 118 -21.21 20.52 17.33
C THR A 118 -22.08 19.31 17.00
N SER A 119 -23.09 19.04 17.82
CA SER A 119 -24.02 17.93 17.60
C SER A 119 -24.72 18.00 16.23
N ILE A 120 -24.93 19.21 15.69
CA ILE A 120 -25.51 19.45 14.37
C ILE A 120 -24.54 19.02 13.26
N GLU A 121 -23.27 19.37 13.37
CA GLU A 121 -22.24 18.97 12.39
C GLU A 121 -21.99 17.47 12.42
N ILE A 122 -21.98 16.87 13.62
CA ILE A 122 -21.89 15.42 13.78
C ILE A 122 -23.09 14.73 13.13
N ALA A 123 -24.31 15.23 13.31
CA ALA A 123 -25.50 14.68 12.67
C ALA A 123 -25.43 14.77 11.14
N LYS A 124 -24.95 15.90 10.59
CA LYS A 124 -24.73 16.07 9.15
C LYS A 124 -23.68 15.10 8.61
N ALA A 125 -22.56 14.93 9.32
CA ALA A 125 -21.48 14.03 8.92
C ALA A 125 -21.91 12.56 8.97
N VAL A 126 -22.70 12.17 9.97
CA VAL A 126 -23.29 10.81 10.04
C VAL A 126 -24.27 10.60 8.88
N LYS A 127 -25.14 11.57 8.59
CA LYS A 127 -26.07 11.47 7.45
C LYS A 127 -25.35 11.33 6.11
N LEU A 128 -24.23 12.05 5.94
CA LEU A 128 -23.37 11.92 4.75
C LEU A 128 -22.68 10.55 4.69
N PHE A 129 -22.22 10.05 5.83
CA PHE A 129 -21.65 8.70 5.92
C PHE A 129 -22.68 7.65 5.50
N ASP A 130 -23.94 7.77 5.93
CA ASP A 130 -24.99 6.80 5.64
C ASP A 130 -25.35 6.74 4.15
N SER A 131 -25.32 7.87 3.46
CA SER A 131 -25.58 7.91 2.02
C SER A 131 -24.39 7.40 1.19
N PHE A 132 -23.16 7.67 1.64
CA PHE A 132 -21.95 7.36 0.87
C PHE A 132 -21.36 5.97 1.15
N HIS A 133 -21.36 5.53 2.41
CA HIS A 133 -20.66 4.32 2.87
C HIS A 133 -21.14 3.03 2.18
N PRO A 134 -22.45 2.78 1.95
CA PRO A 134 -22.91 1.59 1.24
C PRO A 134 -22.46 1.54 -0.22
N VAL A 135 -22.48 2.68 -0.92
CA VAL A 135 -22.03 2.80 -2.32
C VAL A 135 -20.54 2.49 -2.40
N TYR A 136 -19.76 3.09 -1.51
CA TYR A 136 -18.32 2.88 -1.38
C TYR A 136 -17.96 1.40 -1.11
N CYS A 137 -18.60 0.77 -0.13
CA CYS A 137 -18.39 -0.64 0.22
C CYS A 137 -18.78 -1.60 -0.90
N THR A 138 -19.82 -1.27 -1.67
CA THR A 138 -20.26 -2.05 -2.83
C THR A 138 -19.25 -1.97 -3.97
N GLN A 139 -18.73 -0.78 -4.27
CA GLN A 139 -17.69 -0.61 -5.29
C GLN A 139 -16.40 -1.36 -4.92
N LEU A 140 -15.95 -1.25 -3.67
CA LEU A 140 -14.81 -2.01 -3.17
C LEU A 140 -15.00 -3.53 -3.31
N SER A 141 -16.20 -4.03 -3.00
CA SER A 141 -16.55 -5.44 -3.14
C SER A 141 -16.54 -5.90 -4.60
N LYS A 142 -17.08 -5.08 -5.53
CA LYS A 142 -17.05 -5.35 -6.98
C LYS A 142 -15.61 -5.40 -7.50
N HIS A 143 -14.75 -4.48 -7.08
CA HIS A 143 -13.34 -4.48 -7.46
C HIS A 143 -12.56 -5.70 -6.95
N ARG A 144 -12.96 -6.27 -5.81
CA ARG A 144 -12.37 -7.54 -5.30
C ARG A 144 -12.91 -8.76 -6.03
N LYS A 145 -14.21 -8.83 -6.30
CA LYS A 145 -14.84 -9.95 -7.01
C LYS A 145 -14.46 -10.03 -8.49
N ALA A 146 -14.16 -8.89 -9.13
CA ALA A 146 -13.69 -8.85 -10.51
C ALA A 146 -12.27 -9.41 -10.72
N LYS A 147 -11.61 -9.95 -9.68
CA LYS A 147 -10.34 -10.67 -9.79
C LYS A 147 -10.32 -11.87 -8.83
N PRO A 148 -10.62 -13.09 -9.30
CA PRO A 148 -10.34 -14.29 -8.52
C PRO A 148 -8.84 -14.61 -8.46
N ASP A 149 -8.01 -14.13 -9.40
CA ASP A 149 -6.62 -14.64 -9.52
C ASP A 149 -5.54 -13.63 -9.96
N SER A 150 -5.79 -12.33 -9.93
CA SER A 150 -4.84 -11.37 -10.49
C SER A 150 -4.25 -10.43 -9.44
N LYS A 151 -3.00 -10.72 -9.07
CA LYS A 151 -1.97 -9.77 -8.63
C LYS A 151 -2.36 -8.31 -8.91
N PHE A 152 -2.53 -7.55 -7.82
CA PHE A 152 -2.47 -6.10 -7.64
C PHE A 152 -3.03 -5.21 -8.77
N ASN A 153 -4.14 -4.55 -8.49
CA ASN A 153 -4.72 -3.54 -9.38
C ASN A 153 -4.17 -2.14 -9.03
N ILE A 154 -3.28 -1.62 -9.88
CA ILE A 154 -2.62 -0.30 -9.76
C ILE A 154 -3.60 0.86 -9.90
N ALA A 155 -4.80 0.63 -10.43
CA ALA A 155 -5.81 1.66 -10.64
C ALA A 155 -6.20 2.41 -9.35
N PHE A 156 -6.04 1.79 -8.16
CA PHE A 156 -6.40 2.44 -6.90
C PHE A 156 -5.33 3.41 -6.36
N ILE A 157 -4.07 3.29 -6.79
CA ILE A 157 -2.99 4.17 -6.30
C ILE A 157 -3.02 5.55 -6.99
N LYS A 158 -3.74 5.68 -8.11
CA LYS A 158 -3.86 6.95 -8.86
C LYS A 158 -4.88 7.96 -8.28
N GLN A 159 -5.55 7.66 -7.17
CA GLN A 159 -6.57 8.56 -6.58
C GLN A 159 -6.17 9.25 -5.28
N LEU A 160 -4.87 9.40 -5.02
CA LEU A 160 -4.37 10.39 -4.05
C LEU A 160 -3.67 11.52 -4.80
N ARG A 161 -4.48 12.30 -5.52
CA ARG A 161 -4.16 13.69 -5.79
C ARG A 161 -4.79 14.48 -4.65
N CYS A 162 -3.98 15.11 -3.81
CA CYS A 162 -4.49 16.18 -2.96
C CYS A 162 -5.09 17.23 -3.89
N SER A 163 -6.38 17.49 -3.73
CA SER A 163 -6.97 18.74 -4.19
C SER A 163 -6.71 19.76 -3.10
N ASP A 164 -6.15 20.88 -3.56
CA ASP A 164 -5.84 22.14 -2.90
C ASP A 164 -4.60 22.17 -2.01
#